data_AF-A0A5E4R513-F1
#
_entry.id   AF-A0A5E4R513-F1
#
_cell.length_a   1.000
_cell.length_b   1.000
_cell.length_c   1.000
_cell.angle_alpha   90.00
_cell.angle_beta   90.00
_cell.angle_gamma   90.00
#
_symmetry.space_group_name_H-M   'P 1'
#
loop_
_entity.id
_entity.type
_entity.pdbx_description
1 polymer ?
#
loop_
_entity_poly.entity_id
_entity_poly.type
_entity_poly.pdbx_seq_one_letter_code
_entity_poly.pdbx_strand_id
1 'polypeptide(L)' 'METEAFNTELFIDEIEKRPAIWDMTSSDYSDKNFRRRAWQERLLIFCKGHDNEEKKKLFLRPSSTK' A
#
# COMPACT_ATOMS: atom_id res chain seq x y z
N MET A 1 -7.05 19.86 20.02
CA MET A 1 -6.76 18.54 19.45
C MET A 1 -5.64 18.76 18.46
N GLU A 2 -4.42 18.32 18.79
CA GLU A 2 -3.35 18.28 17.80
C GLU A 2 -3.73 17.20 16.80
N THR A 3 -4.05 17.61 15.58
CA THR A 3 -4.15 16.67 14.46
C THR A 3 -2.75 16.12 14.25
N GLU A 4 -2.53 14.82 14.49
CA GLU A 4 -1.29 14.16 14.07
C GLU A 4 -1.08 14.47 12.59
N ALA A 5 -0.14 15.36 12.29
CA ALA A 5 0.15 15.74 10.92
C ALA A 5 0.65 14.49 10.19
N PHE A 6 0.10 14.24 9.00
CA PHE A 6 0.57 13.15 8.15
C PHE A 6 2.07 13.36 7.87
N ASN A 7 2.90 12.41 8.31
CA ASN A 7 4.35 12.49 8.12
C ASN A 7 4.70 12.05 6.69
N THR A 8 4.70 13.02 5.77
CA THR A 8 4.99 12.83 4.35
C THR A 8 6.39 12.25 4.10
N GLU A 9 7.40 12.70 4.85
CA GLU A 9 8.79 12.22 4.70
C GLU A 9 8.87 10.72 5.00
N LEU A 10 8.27 10.30 6.10
CA LEU A 10 8.20 8.89 6.48
C LEU A 10 7.39 8.08 5.45
N PHE A 11 6.38 8.66 4.82
CA PHE A 11 5.65 8.01 3.73
C PHE A 11 6.51 7.81 2.49
N ILE A 12 7.26 8.83 2.06
CA ILE A 12 8.16 8.76 0.91
C ILE A 12 9.24 7.69 1.15
N ASP A 13 9.91 7.71 2.31
CA ASP A 13 10.93 6.71 2.68
C ASP A 13 10.39 5.28 2.58
N GLU A 14 9.15 5.06 3.02
CA GLU A 14 8.53 3.73 3.02
C GLU A 14 8.07 3.28 1.63
N ILE A 15 7.81 4.21 0.71
CA ILE A 15 7.56 3.95 -0.72
C ILE A 15 8.87 3.62 -1.43
N GLU A 16 9.93 4.39 -1.18
CA GLU A 16 11.25 4.19 -1.83
C GLU A 16 11.85 2.82 -1.54
N LYS A 17 11.62 2.27 -0.34
CA LYS A 17 12.01 0.90 0.04
C LYS A 17 11.37 -0.21 -0.82
N ARG A 18 10.40 0.11 -1.68
CA ARG A 18 9.62 -0.86 -2.46
C ARG A 18 9.66 -0.52 -3.96
N PRO A 19 10.65 -1.05 -4.70
CA PRO A 19 10.81 -0.80 -6.13
C PRO A 19 9.56 -1.13 -6.96
N ALA A 20 8.79 -2.14 -6.54
CA ALA A 20 7.51 -2.52 -7.16
C ALA A 20 6.47 -1.38 -7.24
N ILE A 21 6.63 -0.30 -6.45
CA ILE A 21 5.72 0.84 -6.43
C ILE A 21 6.19 1.97 -7.36
N TRP A 22 7.47 2.34 -7.29
CA TRP A 22 7.96 3.60 -7.86
C TRP A 22 9.06 3.40 -8.93
N ASP A 23 9.78 2.29 -8.91
CA ASP A 23 10.90 2.05 -9.81
C ASP A 23 10.44 1.35 -11.09
N MET A 24 10.22 2.15 -12.14
CA MET A 24 9.80 1.65 -13.45
C MET A 24 10.84 0.75 -14.15
N THR A 25 12.08 0.73 -13.68
CA THR A 25 13.16 -0.11 -14.21
C THR A 25 13.23 -1.48 -13.53
N SER A 26 12.59 -1.61 -12.36
CA SER A 26 12.49 -2.88 -11.64
C SER A 26 11.55 -3.85 -12.37
N SER A 27 11.95 -5.12 -12.43
CA SER A 27 11.08 -6.22 -12.86
C SER A 27 9.77 -6.25 -12.09
N ASP A 28 9.81 -5.89 -10.80
CA ASP A 28 8.70 -6.02 -9.87
C ASP A 28 7.62 -4.96 -10.11
N TYR A 29 7.97 -3.84 -10.73
CA TYR A 29 7.02 -2.78 -11.09
C TYR A 29 6.06 -3.22 -12.20
N SER A 30 6.54 -4.08 -13.10
CA SER A 30 5.73 -4.63 -14.19
C SER A 30 4.71 -5.68 -13.69
N ASP A 31 4.95 -6.27 -12.52
CA ASP A 31 4.03 -7.24 -11.91
C ASP A 31 2.92 -6.53 -11.12
N LYS A 32 1.71 -6.58 -11.68
CA LYS A 32 0.50 -6.00 -11.08
C LYS A 32 0.18 -6.59 -9.70
N ASN A 33 0.51 -7.85 -9.44
CA ASN A 33 0.29 -8.50 -8.15
C ASN A 33 1.27 -8.00 -7.10
N PHE A 34 2.56 -7.90 -7.43
CA PHE A 34 3.57 -7.37 -6.51
C PHE A 34 3.30 -5.91 -6.17
N ARG A 35 3.03 -5.07 -7.17
CA ARG A 35 2.66 -3.66 -6.94
C ARG A 35 1.43 -3.53 -6.05
N ARG A 36 0.38 -4.31 -6.30
CA ARG A 36 -0.84 -4.32 -5.47
C ARG A 36 -0.52 -4.70 -4.01
N ARG A 37 0.23 -5.77 -3.78
CA ARG A 37 0.61 -6.23 -2.43
C ARG A 37 1.46 -5.17 -1.71
N ALA A 38 2.42 -4.58 -2.41
CA ALA A 38 3.28 -3.52 -1.86
C ALA A 38 2.47 -2.31 -1.38
N TRP A 39 1.47 -1.87 -2.13
CA TRP A 39 0.54 -0.81 -1.72
C TRP A 39 -0.34 -1.22 -0.53
N GLN A 40 -0.85 -2.46 -0.53
CA GLN A 40 -1.70 -2.96 0.56
C GLN A 40 -0.98 -2.94 1.91
N GLU A 41 0.27 -3.41 1.95
CA GLU A 41 1.08 -3.39 3.16
C GLU A 41 1.30 -1.96 3.68
N ARG A 42 1.46 -0.98 2.78
CA ARG A 42 1.62 0.43 3.16
C ARG A 42 0.35 1.03 3.73
N LEU A 43 -0.77 0.84 3.06
CA LEU A 43 -2.06 1.35 3.53
C LEU A 43 -2.43 0.79 4.91
N LEU A 44 -2.06 -0.45 5.23
CA LEU A 44 -2.27 -1.03 6.56
C LEU A 44 -1.45 -0.34 7.67
N ILE A 45 -0.29 0.23 7.34
CA ILE A 45 0.57 0.93 8.30
C ILE A 45 0.11 2.38 8.49
N PHE A 46 -0.18 3.08 7.39
CA PHE A 46 -0.53 4.50 7.42
C PHE A 46 -2.02 4.78 7.66
N CYS A 47 -2.93 3.86 7.33
CA CYS A 47 -4.37 4.03 7.55
C CYS A 47 -4.87 3.34 8.84
N LYS A 48 -3.98 3.03 9.79
CA LYS A 48 -4.29 2.24 10.99
C LYS A 48 -5.33 2.86 11.95
N GLY A 49 -5.79 4.09 11.70
CA GLY A 49 -6.85 4.76 12.45
C GLY A 49 -8.15 5.04 11.67
N HIS A 50 -8.23 4.69 10.38
CA HIS A 50 -9.47 4.86 9.62
C HIS A 50 -10.17 3.51 9.58
N ASP A 51 -11.08 3.26 10.52
CA ASP A 51 -12.00 2.13 10.47
C ASP A 51 -12.68 2.13 9.10
N ASN A 52 -12.21 1.26 8.24
CA ASN A 52 -12.79 1.02 6.94
C ASN A 52 -12.98 -0.48 6.78
N GLU A 53 -13.84 -1.00 7.65
CA GLU A 53 -14.30 -2.37 7.66
C GLU A 53 -14.90 -2.77 6.30
N GLU A 54 -15.50 -1.81 5.59
CA GLU A 54 -16.04 -1.95 4.23
C GLU A 54 -14.93 -2.15 3.18
N LYS A 55 -13.84 -1.37 3.24
CA LYS A 55 -12.72 -1.52 2.28
C LYS A 55 -11.91 -2.80 2.52
N LYS A 56 -11.77 -3.27 3.77
CA LYS A 56 -11.12 -4.56 4.08
C LYS A 56 -11.81 -5.74 3.35
N LYS A 57 -13.13 -5.70 3.14
CA LYS A 57 -13.88 -6.74 2.41
C LYS A 57 -13.64 -6.76 0.90
N LEU A 58 -13.35 -5.62 0.28
CA LEU A 58 -12.95 -5.53 -1.12
C LEU A 58 -11.53 -6.07 -1.36
N PHE A 59 -10.63 -5.92 -0.38
CA PHE A 59 -9.22 -6.28 -0.50
C PHE A 59 -8.88 -7.73 -0.10
N LEU A 60 -9.77 -8.42 0.62
CA LEU A 60 -9.60 -9.83 1.04
C LEU A 60 -10.20 -10.85 0.08
N ARG A 61 -10.86 -10.45 -1.02
CA ARG A 61 -11.28 -11.42 -2.04
C ARG A 61 -10.00 -12.01 -2.67
N PRO A 62 -9.70 -13.31 -2.49
CA PRO A 62 -8.67 -13.94 -3.29
C PRO A 62 -9.07 -13.73 -4.75
N SER A 63 -8.08 -13.47 -5.59
CA SER A 63 -8.29 -13.54 -7.03
C SER A 63 -8.72 -14.99 -7.29
N SER A 64 -10.02 -15.25 -7.41
CA SER A 64 -10.49 -16.53 -7.92
C SER A 64 -10.00 -16.60 -9.35
N THR A 65 -8.82 -17.19 -9.51
CA THR A 65 -8.37 -17.75 -10.76
C THR A 65 -9.32 -18.91 -11.05
N LYS A 66 -10.19 -18.72 -12.04
CA LYS A 66 -10.75 -19.79 -12.84
C LYS A 66 -10.80 -19.33 -14.29
#